data_AF-A0A947SZI7-F1
#
_entry.id   AF-A0A947SZI7-F1
#
_cell.length_a   1.000
_cell.length_b   1.000
_cell.length_c   1.000
_cell.angle_alpha   90.00
_cell.angle_beta   90.00
_cell.angle_gamma   90.00
#
_symmetry.space_group_name_H-M   'P 1'
#
loop_
_entity.id
_entity.type
_entity.pdbx_description
1 polymer ?
#
loop_
_entity_poly.entity_id
_entity_poly.type
_entity_poly.pdbx_seq_one_letter_code
_entity_poly.pdbx_strand_id
1 'polypeptide(L)'
;MLSVDPVFLERVRWRCRRGMLEMDILLGRFVERYYPQLDEEQRQIFDELLDLPDTDLWDLVRGDKEPEQTRLREVLEWLKQV
;
A
#
# COMPACT_ATOMS: atom_id res chain seq x y z
N MET A 1 -8.01 -20.43 6.18
CA MET A 1 -6.71 -19.78 5.91
C MET A 1 -6.74 -19.36 4.46
N LEU A 2 -7.01 -18.08 4.17
CA LEU A 2 -7.12 -17.58 2.81
C LEU A 2 -5.72 -17.64 2.19
N SER A 3 -5.45 -18.69 1.42
CA SER A 3 -4.24 -18.80 0.63
C SER A 3 -4.39 -17.83 -0.53
N VAL A 4 -3.95 -16.58 -0.36
CA VAL A 4 -3.82 -15.66 -1.48
C VAL A 4 -2.86 -16.28 -2.47
N ASP A 5 -3.24 -16.30 -3.74
CA ASP A 5 -2.46 -16.93 -4.80
C ASP A 5 -1.02 -16.36 -4.80
N PRO A 6 0.03 -17.20 -4.74
CA PRO A 6 1.41 -16.73 -4.67
C PRO A 6 1.83 -15.88 -5.88
N VAL A 7 1.31 -16.20 -7.07
CA VAL A 7 1.59 -15.45 -8.30
C VAL A 7 0.93 -14.07 -8.25
N PHE A 8 -0.26 -13.99 -7.66
CA PHE A 8 -0.93 -12.72 -7.42
C PHE A 8 -0.14 -11.83 -6.44
N LEU A 9 0.30 -12.37 -5.31
CA LEU A 9 1.13 -11.61 -4.36
C LEU A 9 2.44 -11.13 -4.97
N GLU A 10 3.09 -11.96 -5.79
CA GLU A 10 4.30 -11.56 -6.48
C GLU A 10 4.05 -10.38 -7.43
N ARG A 11 2.94 -10.41 -8.19
CA ARG A 11 2.54 -9.29 -9.07
C ARG A 11 2.33 -7.98 -8.30
N VAL A 12 1.69 -8.05 -7.13
CA VAL A 12 1.47 -6.88 -6.28
C VAL A 12 2.81 -6.36 -5.74
N ARG A 13 3.69 -7.25 -5.27
CA ARG A 13 5.05 -6.87 -4.86
C ARG A 13 5.83 -6.19 -5.98
N TRP A 14 5.69 -6.66 -7.22
CA TRP A 14 6.32 -6.02 -8.38
C TRP A 14 5.79 -4.60 -8.63
N ARG A 15 4.48 -4.34 -8.44
CA ARG A 15 3.90 -2.98 -8.52
C ARG A 15 4.41 -2.05 -7.42
N CYS A 16 4.78 -2.61 -6.27
CA CYS A 16 5.32 -1.86 -5.14
C CYS A 16 6.80 -1.46 -5.29
N ARG A 17 7.48 -1.93 -6.35
CA ARG A 17 8.91 -1.60 -6.56
C ARG A 17 9.06 -0.18 -7.07
N ARG A 18 9.80 0.64 -6.32
CA ARG A 18 9.84 2.10 -6.49
C ARG A 18 11.30 2.57 -6.60
N GLY A 19 11.49 3.89 -6.75
CA GLY A 19 12.84 4.49 -6.80
C GLY A 19 13.50 4.65 -5.43
N MET A 20 12.74 4.48 -4.34
CA MET A 20 13.13 4.78 -2.97
C MET A 20 13.12 3.53 -2.09
N LEU A 21 14.26 3.20 -1.50
CA LEU A 21 14.44 1.99 -0.68
C LEU A 21 13.45 1.91 0.49
N GLU A 22 13.20 3.03 1.18
CA GLU A 22 12.24 3.08 2.28
C GLU A 22 10.83 2.71 1.83
N MET A 23 10.44 3.14 0.63
CA MET A 23 9.13 2.83 0.06
C MET A 23 9.02 1.35 -0.31
N ASP A 24 10.06 0.78 -0.95
CA ASP A 24 10.13 -0.65 -1.26
C ASP A 24 10.01 -1.52 0.00
N ILE A 25 10.70 -1.14 1.09
CA ILE A 25 10.64 -1.86 2.37
C ILE A 25 9.24 -1.78 2.98
N LEU A 26 8.65 -0.57 3.02
CA LEU A 26 7.34 -0.35 3.62
C LEU A 26 6.25 -1.12 2.84
N LEU A 27 6.19 -0.94 1.52
CA LEU A 27 5.19 -1.59 0.69
C LEU A 27 5.40 -3.11 0.65
N GLY A 28 6.65 -3.58 0.64
CA GLY A 28 6.97 -5.00 0.73
C GLY A 28 6.38 -5.64 2.00
N ARG A 29 6.67 -5.04 3.17
CA ARG A 29 6.12 -5.52 4.46
C ARG A 29 4.60 -5.44 4.51
N PHE A 30 4.01 -4.39 3.96
CA PHE A 30 2.56 -4.23 3.88
C PHE A 30 1.92 -5.37 3.08
N VAL A 31 2.48 -5.68 1.90
CA VAL A 31 1.96 -6.74 1.04
C VAL A 31 2.07 -8.12 1.70
N GLU A 32 3.11 -8.36 2.49
CA GLU A 32 3.26 -9.62 3.22
C GLU A 32 2.28 -9.78 4.39
N ARG A 33 2.05 -8.70 5.13
CA ARG A 33 1.33 -8.76 6.40
C ARG A 33 -0.15 -8.41 6.29
N TYR A 34 -0.47 -7.36 5.53
CA TYR A 34 -1.78 -6.71 5.57
C TYR A 34 -2.58 -6.92 4.29
N TYR A 35 -1.95 -6.95 3.12
CA TYR A 35 -2.65 -7.14 1.84
C TYR A 35 -3.55 -8.38 1.77
N PRO A 36 -3.18 -9.56 2.33
CA PRO A 36 -4.08 -10.72 2.39
C PRO A 36 -5.36 -10.52 3.19
N GLN A 37 -5.37 -9.54 4.09
CA GLN A 37 -6.49 -9.21 4.98
C GLN A 37 -7.41 -8.16 4.35
N LEU A 38 -6.96 -7.48 3.28
CA LEU A 38 -7.76 -6.46 2.61
C LEU A 38 -8.91 -7.10 1.84
N ASP A 39 -10.10 -6.52 1.98
CA ASP A 39 -11.23 -6.78 1.09
C ASP A 39 -11.03 -6.13 -0.29
N GLU A 40 -11.99 -6.34 -1.20
CA GLU A 40 -11.90 -5.86 -2.58
C GLU A 40 -11.87 -4.32 -2.69
N GLU A 41 -12.64 -3.61 -1.86
CA GLU A 41 -12.68 -2.14 -1.87
C GLU A 41 -11.35 -1.59 -1.32
N GLN A 42 -10.84 -2.16 -0.23
CA GLN A 42 -9.56 -1.79 0.33
C GLN A 42 -8.39 -2.07 -0.64
N ARG A 43 -8.45 -3.14 -1.43
CA ARG A 43 -7.45 -3.40 -2.48
C ARG A 43 -7.49 -2.37 -3.60
N GLN A 44 -8.67 -1.91 -3.99
CA GLN A 44 -8.82 -0.82 -4.96
C GLN A 44 -8.22 0.47 -4.41
N ILE A 45 -8.53 0.81 -3.16
CA ILE A 45 -7.94 1.97 -2.47
C ILE A 45 -6.41 1.85 -2.39
N PHE A 46 -5.88 0.66 -2.09
CA PHE A 46 -4.43 0.43 -2.10
C PHE A 46 -3.82 0.65 -3.48
N ASP A 47 -4.48 0.18 -4.54
CA ASP A 47 -4.02 0.41 -5.91
C ASP A 47 -4.04 1.91 -6.27
N GLU A 48 -5.07 2.65 -5.86
CA GLU A 48 -5.14 4.11 -6.01
C GLU A 48 -3.99 4.83 -5.27
N LEU A 49 -3.64 4.38 -4.06
CA LEU A 49 -2.48 4.89 -3.33
C LEU A 49 -1.17 4.57 -4.08
N LEU A 50 -1.10 3.42 -4.75
CA LEU A 50 0.05 3.04 -5.57
C LEU A 50 0.18 3.84 -6.87
N ASP A 51 -0.89 4.48 -7.36
CA ASP A 51 -0.84 5.38 -8.51
C ASP A 51 -0.29 6.77 -8.16
N LEU A 52 -0.15 7.09 -6.86
CA LEU A 52 0.47 8.35 -6.41
C LEU A 52 1.99 8.36 -6.65
N PRO A 53 2.58 9.52 -6.97
CA PRO A 53 4.03 9.70 -6.99
C PRO A 53 4.69 9.32 -5.67
N ASP A 54 5.94 8.82 -5.73
CA ASP A 54 6.68 8.34 -4.55
C ASP A 54 6.72 9.37 -3.43
N THR A 55 7.02 10.63 -3.76
CA THR A 55 7.08 11.73 -2.80
C THR A 55 5.73 11.98 -2.12
N ASP A 56 4.64 12.07 -2.91
CA ASP A 56 3.30 12.30 -2.38
C ASP A 56 2.83 11.16 -1.46
N LEU A 57 3.03 9.91 -1.90
CA LEU A 57 2.68 8.75 -1.08
C LEU A 57 3.50 8.74 0.22
N TRP A 58 4.77 9.11 0.15
CA TRP A 58 5.65 9.14 1.31
C TRP A 58 5.25 10.21 2.33
N ASP A 59 4.91 11.41 1.87
CA ASP A 59 4.42 12.50 2.73
C ASP A 59 3.10 12.12 3.43
N LEU A 60 2.22 11.40 2.72
CA LEU A 60 0.97 10.87 3.29
C LEU A 60 1.23 9.83 4.37
N VAL A 61 2.15 8.90 4.13
CA VAL A 61 2.54 7.86 5.10
C VAL A 61 3.20 8.49 6.32
N ARG A 62 4.06 9.50 6.15
CA ARG A 62 4.67 10.22 7.28
C ARG A 62 3.68 11.07 8.07
N GLY A 63 2.53 11.38 7.49
CA GLY A 63 1.53 12.28 8.06
C GLY A 63 1.89 13.76 7.88
N ASP A 64 2.83 14.07 6.98
CA ASP A 64 3.19 15.43 6.59
C ASP A 64 2.11 16.05 5.68
N LYS A 65 1.29 15.20 5.03
CA LYS A 65 0.15 15.57 4.19
C LYS A 65 -1.10 14.77 4.58
N GLU A 66 -2.26 15.35 4.36
CA GLU A 66 -3.56 14.67 4.49
C GLU A 66 -4.04 14.16 3.12
N PRO A 67 -4.68 12.98 3.04
CA PRO A 67 -5.22 12.47 1.79
C PRO A 67 -6.34 13.38 1.30
N GLU A 68 -6.32 13.73 0.02
CA GLU A 68 -7.35 14.58 -0.60
C GLU A 68 -8.73 13.91 -0.59
N GLN A 69 -8.75 12.57 -0.61
CA GLN A 69 -9.97 11.78 -0.65
C GLN A 69 -10.08 10.96 0.63
N THR A 70 -11.19 11.14 1.36
CA THR A 70 -11.42 10.46 2.65
C THR A 70 -11.35 8.93 2.54
N ARG A 71 -11.75 8.36 1.39
CA ARG A 71 -11.66 6.90 1.16
C ARG A 71 -10.23 6.35 1.25
N LEU A 72 -9.23 7.15 0.89
CA LEU A 72 -7.82 6.72 0.93
C LEU A 72 -7.31 6.58 2.37
N ARG A 73 -7.94 7.29 3.32
CA ARG A 73 -7.49 7.34 4.71
C ARG A 73 -7.49 5.96 5.36
N GLU A 74 -8.47 5.12 5.07
CA GLU A 74 -8.59 3.81 5.72
C GLU A 74 -7.33 2.95 5.49
N VAL A 75 -6.96 2.71 4.23
CA VAL A 75 -5.78 1.91 3.89
C VAL A 75 -4.49 2.67 4.20
N LEU A 76 -4.49 4.00 4.08
CA LEU A 76 -3.34 4.82 4.45
C LEU A 76 -2.99 4.64 5.94
N GLU A 77 -3.97 4.57 6.83
CA GLU A 77 -3.71 4.30 8.25
C GLU A 77 -3.11 2.92 8.47
N TRP A 78 -3.46 1.91 7.66
CA TRP A 78 -2.83 0.60 7.75
C TRP A 78 -1.37 0.63 7.28
N LEU A 79 -1.06 1.39 6.23
CA LEU A 79 0.31 1.61 5.76
C LEU A 79 1.19 2.29 6.82
N LYS A 80 0.61 3.16 7.65
CA LYS A 80 1.31 3.78 8.78
C LYS A 80 1.64 2.82 9.93
N GLN A 81 1.00 1.64 9.99
CA GLN A 81 1.21 0.62 11.04
C GLN A 81 2.20 -0.49 10.62
N VAL A 82 2.94 -0.29 9.52
CA VAL A 82 3.94 -1.21 8.99
C VAL A 82 5.30 -1.01 9.67
#